data_AF-A0A9J5W015-F1
#
_entry.id   AF-A0A9J5W015-F1
#
_cell.length_a   1.000
_cell.length_b   1.000
_cell.length_c   1.000
_cell.angle_alpha   90.00
_cell.angle_beta   90.00
_cell.angle_gamma   90.00
#
_symmetry.space_group_name_H-M   'P 1'
#
loop_
_entity.id
_entity.type
_entity.pdbx_description
1 polymer ?
#
loop_
_entity_poly.entity_id
_entity_poly.type
_entity_poly.pdbx_seq_one_letter_code
_entity_poly.pdbx_strand_id
1 'polypeptide(L)' 'MFVLWLTTIIPQLRPLPCGQYQHDCNGTTAVQLAAILCSFGLISIGAGFVRPCSIALGADQLENKENLDNERLIDSYFN' A
#
# COMPACT_ATOMS: atom_id res chain seq x y z
N MET A 1 -4.06 1.95 3.87
CA MET A 1 -5.40 1.39 3.55
C MET A 1 -6.55 2.06 4.28
N PHE A 2 -6.33 2.74 5.42
CA PHE A 2 -7.41 3.43 6.15
C PHE A 2 -8.24 4.39 5.29
N VAL A 3 -7.59 5.27 4.53
CA VAL A 3 -8.27 6.21 3.61
C VAL A 3 -9.10 5.48 2.55
N LEU A 4 -8.59 4.37 2.02
CA LEU A 4 -9.31 3.53 1.07
C LEU A 4 -10.55 2.89 1.72
N TRP A 5 -10.47 2.48 2.98
CA TRP A 5 -11.62 1.96 3.73
C TRP A 5 -12.68 3.02 4.00
N LEU A 6 -12.31 4.29 4.17
CA LEU A 6 -13.30 5.35 4.33
C LEU A 6 -14.21 5.50 3.11
N THR A 7 -13.76 5.14 1.90
CA THR A 7 -14.60 5.21 0.69
C THR A 7 -15.70 4.15 0.66
N THR A 8 -15.55 3.05 1.42
CA THR A 8 -16.59 2.01 1.55
C THR A 8 -17.59 2.34 2.66
N ILE A 9 -17.15 3.06 3.69
CA ILE A 9 -17.97 3.46 4.84
C ILE A 9 -18.80 4.71 4.52
N ILE A 10 -18.21 5.69 3.83
CA ILE A 10 -18.85 6.99 3.56
C ILE A 10 -19.60 6.93 2.22
N PRO A 11 -20.95 6.99 2.21
CA PRO A 11 -21.74 6.83 0.99
C PRO A 11 -21.45 7.88 -0.08
N GLN A 12 -21.04 9.09 0.34
CA GLN A 12 -20.71 10.20 -0.56
C GLN A 12 -19.42 9.97 -1.35
N LEU A 13 -18.51 9.13 -0.84
CA LEU A 13 -17.27 8.76 -1.53
C LEU A 13 -17.48 7.54 -2.45
N ARG A 14 -18.66 6.93 -2.44
CA ARG A 14 -19.03 5.85 -3.35
C ARG A 14 -19.80 6.43 -4.55
N PRO A 15 -19.53 6.00 -5.79
CA PRO A 15 -20.37 6.37 -6.92
C PRO A 15 -21.83 5.94 -6.66
N LEU A 16 -22.78 6.77 -7.08
CA LEU A 16 -24.20 6.49 -6.88
C LEU A 16 -24.55 5.18 -7.61
N PRO A 17 -25.26 4.23 -6.97
CA PRO A 17 -25.63 2.98 -7.62
C PRO A 17 -26.52 3.28 -8.82
N CYS A 18 -26.03 2.98 -10.01
CA CYS A 18 -26.82 3.12 -11.23
C CYS A 18 -27.72 1.89 -11.38
N GLY A 19 -29.03 2.12 -11.44
CA GLY A 19 -30.01 1.08 -11.72
C GLY A 19 -29.79 0.50 -13.11
N GLN A 20 -30.04 -0.80 -13.28
CA GLN A 20 -29.86 -1.53 -14.55
C GLN A 20 -30.65 -0.94 -15.75
N TYR A 21 -31.59 -0.02 -15.49
CA TYR A 21 -32.45 0.62 -16.49
C TYR A 21 -32.26 2.14 -16.59
N GLN A 22 -31.26 2.72 -15.92
CA GLN A 22 -30.98 4.16 -15.98
C GLN A 22 -30.00 4.44 -17.14
N HIS A 23 -30.48 5.06 -18.22
CA HIS A 23 -29.64 5.45 -19.36
C HIS A 23 -28.64 6.57 -19.03
N ASP A 24 -28.97 7.43 -18.05
CA ASP A 24 -28.10 8.51 -17.58
C ASP A 24 -27.55 8.18 -16.19
N CYS A 25 -26.43 7.45 -16.18
CA CYS A 25 -25.65 7.21 -14.98
C CYS A 25 -24.62 8.34 -14.80
N ASN A 26 -24.79 9.18 -13.78
CA ASN A 26 -23.74 10.14 -13.41
C ASN A 26 -22.49 9.35 -12.97
N GLY A 27 -21.42 9.46 -13.74
CA GLY A 27 -20.15 8.81 -13.47
C GLY A 27 -19.46 9.31 -12.19
N THR A 28 -18.32 8.71 -11.89
CA THR A 28 -17.49 9.06 -10.72
C THR A 28 -17.18 10.56 -10.68
N THR A 29 -17.43 11.20 -9.53
CA THR A 29 -17.12 12.62 -9.36
C THR A 29 -15.60 12.83 -9.23
N ALA A 30 -15.12 14.02 -9.58
CA ALA A 30 -13.69 14.36 -9.44
C ALA A 30 -13.17 14.16 -8.00
N VAL A 31 -14.01 14.42 -7.00
CA VAL A 31 -13.67 14.24 -5.57
C VAL A 31 -13.51 12.75 -5.23
N GLN A 32 -14.40 11.88 -5.72
CA GLN A 32 -14.31 10.44 -5.53
C GLN A 32 -13.02 9.87 -6.16
N LEU A 33 -12.70 10.33 -7.36
CA LEU A 33 -11.46 9.94 -8.05
C LEU A 33 -10.21 10.42 -7.29
N ALA A 34 -10.19 11.68 -6.86
CA ALA A 34 -9.08 12.25 -6.10
C ALA A 34 -8.84 11.49 -4.80
N ALA A 35 -9.90 11.15 -4.04
CA ALA A 35 -9.78 10.38 -2.81
C ALA A 35 -9.15 8.99 -3.05
N ILE A 36 -9.58 8.29 -4.10
CA ILE A 36 -9.02 6.99 -4.48
C ILE A 36 -7.55 7.13 -4.86
N LEU A 37 -7.20 8.08 -5.74
CA LEU A 37 -5.81 8.30 -6.16
C LEU A 37 -4.90 8.68 -4.98
N CYS A 38 -5.35 9.58 -4.09
CA CYS A 38 -4.61 9.91 -2.87
C CYS A 38 -4.40 8.67 -1.99
N SER A 39 -5.42 7.82 -1.85
CA SER A 39 -5.30 6.60 -1.04
C SER A 39 -4.27 5.63 -1.61
N PHE A 40 -4.24 5.43 -2.93
CA PHE A 40 -3.25 4.61 -3.60
C PHE A 40 -1.85 5.21 -3.52
N GLY A 41 -1.74 6.54 -3.66
CA GLY A 41 -0.48 7.25 -3.48
C GLY A 41 0.12 7.02 -2.09
N LEU A 42 -0.68 7.20 -1.03
CA LEU A 42 -0.25 6.96 0.35
C LEU A 42 0.13 5.49 0.60
N ILE A 43 -0.61 4.54 0.03
CA ILE A 43 -0.29 3.11 0.12
C ILE A 43 1.05 2.81 -0.57
N SER A 44 1.25 3.35 -1.77
CA SER A 44 2.49 3.18 -2.54
C SER A 44 3.70 3.74 -1.80
N ILE A 45 3.58 4.96 -1.28
CA ILE A 45 4.63 5.59 -0.46
C ILE A 45 4.94 4.72 0.76
N GLY A 46 3.93 4.34 1.54
CA GLY A 46 4.13 3.51 2.73
C GLY A 46 4.78 2.15 2.42
N ALA A 47 4.31 1.46 1.37
CA ALA A 47 4.88 0.19 0.95
C ALA A 47 6.32 0.33 0.43
N GLY A 48 6.62 1.44 -0.24
CA GLY A 48 7.95 1.77 -0.74
C GLY A 48 8.97 2.03 0.38
N PHE A 49 8.55 2.60 1.51
CA PHE A 49 9.43 2.85 2.65
C PHE A 49 9.57 1.66 3.60
N VAL A 50 8.46 1.00 3.95
CA VAL A 50 8.47 -0.05 4.98
C VAL A 50 9.32 -1.25 4.55
N ARG A 51 9.25 -1.66 3.28
CA ARG A 51 9.97 -2.83 2.77
C ARG A 51 11.50 -2.70 2.87
N PRO A 52 12.17 -1.69 2.29
CA PRO A 52 13.62 -1.57 2.39
C PRO A 52 14.11 -1.41 3.84
N CYS A 53 13.42 -0.62 4.66
CA CYS A 53 13.77 -0.47 6.07
C CYS A 53 13.67 -1.79 6.86
N SER A 54 12.64 -2.60 6.59
CA SER A 54 12.46 -3.88 7.26
C SER A 54 13.52 -4.91 6.84
N ILE A 55 13.95 -4.88 5.57
CA ILE A 55 15.03 -5.75 5.07
C ILE A 55 16.37 -5.36 5.72
N ALA A 56 16.71 -4.08 5.75
CA ALA A 56 17.94 -3.62 6.40
C ALA A 56 17.98 -3.99 7.89
N LEU A 57 16.89 -3.74 8.61
CA LEU A 57 16.78 -4.10 10.02
C LEU A 57 16.82 -5.62 10.25
N GLY A 58 16.24 -6.41 9.33
CA GLY A 58 16.33 -7.87 9.38
C GLY A 58 17.76 -8.38 9.15
N ALA A 59 18.52 -7.73 8.26
CA ALA A 59 19.94 -8.02 8.08
C ALA A 59 20.77 -7.66 9.31
N ASP A 60 20.52 -6.50 9.93
CA ASP A 60 21.19 -6.08 11.19
C ASP A 60 20.92 -7.07 12.34
N GLN A 61 19.73 -7.68 12.39
CA GLN A 61 19.41 -8.72 13.38
C GLN A 61 20.15 -10.04 13.14
N LEU A 62 20.54 -10.31 11.90
CA LEU A 62 21.20 -11.54 11.50
C LEU A 62 22.73 -11.42 11.59
N GLU A 63 23.27 -10.21 11.65
CA GLU A 63 24.70 -9.94 11.75
C GLU A 63 25.29 -10.53 13.05
N ASN A 64 26.16 -11.53 12.91
CA ASN A 64 26.94 -12.08 14.01
C ASN A 64 28.44 -12.01 13.72
N LYS A 65 29.12 -11.04 14.35
CA LYS A 65 30.56 -10.78 14.15
C LYS A 65 31.49 -11.89 14.66
N GLU A 66 30.99 -12.80 15.49
CA GLU A 66 31.77 -13.94 15.99
C GLU A 66 31.70 -15.16 15.06
N ASN A 67 30.82 -15.13 14.05
CA ASN A 67 30.62 -16.22 13.11
C ASN A 67 31.48 -16.03 11.86
N LEU A 68 32.32 -17.01 11.52
CA LEU A 68 33.19 -16.98 10.33
C LEU A 68 32.37 -16.98 9.03
N ASP A 69 31.16 -17.53 9.06
CA ASP A 69 30.27 -17.62 7.90
C ASP A 69 29.27 -16.45 7.79
N ASN A 70 29.44 -15.37 8.58
CA ASN A 70 28.51 -14.24 8.64
C ASN A 70 28.23 -13.61 7.27
N GLU A 71 29.27 -13.39 6.45
CA GLU A 71 29.09 -12.82 5.10
C GLU A 71 28.20 -13.69 4.21
N ARG A 72 28.41 -15.02 4.20
CA ARG A 72 27.58 -15.95 3.41
C ARG A 72 26.13 -15.96 3.89
N LEU A 73 25.92 -15.84 5.20
CA LEU A 73 24.60 -15.86 5.81
C LEU A 73 23.81 -14.59 5.46
N ILE A 74 24.46 -13.42 5.52
CA ILE A 74 23.87 -12.14 5.10
C ILE A 74 23.60 -12.13 3.58
N ASP A 75 24.53 -12.63 2.76
CA ASP A 75 24.35 -12.69 1.30
C ASP A 75 23.15 -13.59 0.94
N SER A 76 22.97 -14.71 1.64
CA SER A 76 21.81 -15.59 1.50
C SER A 76 20.48 -14.97 1.98
N TYR A 77 20.49 -13.90 2.76
CA TYR A 77 19.28 -13.22 3.22
C TYR A 77 18.74 -12.25 2.16
N PHE A 78 19.64 -11.63 1.39
CA PHE A 78 19.27 -10.69 0.33
C PHE A 78 18.97 -11.34 -1.03
N ASN A 79 19.40 -12.59 -1.22
CA ASN A 79 19.27 -13.37 -2.46
C ASN A 79 18.05 -14.32 -2.41
#